data_AF-A0A536SED5-F1
#
_entry.id   AF-A0A536SED5-F1
#
_cell.length_a   1.000
_cell.length_b   1.000
_cell.length_c   1.000
_cell.angle_alpha   90.00
_cell.angle_beta   90.00
_cell.angle_gamma   90.00
#
_symmetry.space_group_name_H-M   'P 1'
#
loop_
_entity.id
_entity.type
_entity.pdbx_description
1 polymer ?
#
loop_
_entity_poly.entity_id
_entity_poly.type
_entity_poly.pdbx_seq_one_letter_code
_entity_poly.pdbx_strand_id
1 'polypeptide(L)'
;MRSHARRFTGVELSGFAGACAVALAAAAFAAEYQITVNRDRLVNSQNEPQNWLLMNGDYGATRYSKLTQFNRDNVKNLRLVWAIALGGMQDVGQNGPENEVNPLIDNGFMYTTDGWGTVYKIDAR
;
A
#
# COMPACT_ATOMS: atom_id res chain seq x y z
N MET A 1 -64.55 34.81 20.14
CA MET A 1 -63.32 35.12 20.90
C MET A 1 -62.15 34.37 20.27
N ARG A 2 -61.08 35.07 19.93
CA ARG A 2 -59.90 34.53 19.24
C ARG A 2 -59.05 33.73 20.23
N SER A 3 -58.65 32.49 19.93
CA SER A 3 -57.62 31.79 20.68
C SER A 3 -56.52 31.28 19.73
N HIS A 4 -55.30 31.70 20.03
CA HIS A 4 -54.09 31.57 19.23
C HIS A 4 -53.60 30.13 19.06
N ALA A 5 -53.19 29.80 17.84
CA ALA A 5 -52.36 28.63 17.54
C ALA A 5 -50.92 28.88 18.01
N ARG A 6 -50.36 27.97 18.81
CA ARG A 6 -48.90 27.91 19.07
C ARG A 6 -48.30 26.86 18.14
N ARG A 7 -47.54 27.30 17.14
CA ARG A 7 -46.66 26.44 16.35
C ARG A 7 -45.41 26.18 17.19
N PHE A 8 -45.19 24.93 17.61
CA PHE A 8 -43.89 24.49 18.11
C PHE A 8 -42.96 24.33 16.90
N THR A 9 -42.01 25.27 16.78
CA THR A 9 -40.91 25.26 15.82
C THR A 9 -39.98 24.09 16.11
N GLY A 10 -39.82 23.19 15.15
CA GLY A 10 -38.79 22.16 15.16
C GLY A 10 -37.42 22.78 14.93
N VAL A 11 -36.55 22.71 15.93
CA VAL A 11 -35.13 23.02 15.82
C VAL A 11 -34.35 22.09 16.74
N GLU A 12 -34.30 20.78 16.44
CA GLU A 12 -33.33 19.89 17.12
C GLU A 12 -32.70 18.81 16.22
N LEU A 13 -33.05 18.71 14.92
CA LEU A 13 -32.46 17.68 14.05
C LEU A 13 -31.16 18.09 13.33
N SER A 14 -30.81 19.38 13.29
CA SER A 14 -29.66 19.87 12.51
C SER A 14 -28.30 19.77 13.22
N GLY A 15 -28.28 19.72 14.55
CA GLY A 15 -27.04 19.59 15.33
C GLY A 15 -26.43 18.19 15.29
N PHE A 16 -27.28 17.15 15.19
CA PHE A 16 -26.85 15.75 15.22
C PHE A 16 -26.12 15.34 13.92
N ALA A 17 -26.57 15.85 12.78
CA ALA A 17 -25.99 15.53 11.47
C ALA A 17 -24.56 16.07 11.31
N GLY A 18 -24.27 17.27 11.84
CA GLY A 18 -22.95 17.88 11.78
C GLY A 18 -21.89 17.16 12.62
N ALA A 19 -22.27 16.69 13.81
CA ALA A 19 -21.38 15.92 14.68
C ALA A 19 -21.02 14.54 14.09
N CYS A 20 -21.99 13.86 13.43
CA CYS A 20 -21.73 12.60 12.75
C CYS A 20 -20.78 12.75 11.55
N ALA A 21 -20.88 13.83 10.78
CA ALA A 21 -20.02 14.07 9.61
C ALA A 21 -18.56 14.32 10.00
N VAL A 22 -18.32 15.06 11.10
CA VAL A 22 -16.97 15.32 11.63
C VAL A 22 -16.35 14.05 12.23
N ALA A 23 -17.15 13.24 12.93
CA ALA A 23 -16.69 11.96 13.48
C ALA A 23 -16.34 10.94 12.38
N LEU A 24 -17.12 10.86 11.28
CA LEU A 24 -16.79 10.01 10.13
C LEU A 24 -15.52 10.46 9.43
N ALA A 25 -15.32 11.77 9.26
CA ALA A 25 -14.09 12.30 8.65
C ALA A 25 -12.87 11.98 9.52
N ALA A 26 -12.96 12.14 10.84
CA ALA A 26 -11.88 11.79 11.76
C ALA A 26 -11.55 10.27 11.76
N ALA A 27 -12.56 9.40 11.65
CA ALA A 27 -12.36 7.96 11.53
C ALA A 27 -11.69 7.55 10.21
N ALA A 28 -11.93 8.29 9.11
CA ALA A 28 -11.26 8.06 7.83
C ALA A 28 -9.76 8.42 7.87
N PHE A 29 -9.37 9.42 8.68
CA PHE A 29 -7.96 9.76 8.93
C PHE A 29 -7.27 8.83 9.94
N ALA A 30 -8.06 8.14 10.77
CA ALA A 30 -7.60 7.10 11.70
C ALA A 30 -7.60 5.70 11.07
N ALA A 31 -7.61 5.60 9.73
CA ALA A 31 -7.25 4.37 9.03
C ALA A 31 -5.76 4.09 9.27
N GLU A 32 -5.48 3.64 10.49
CA GLU A 32 -4.20 3.15 10.95
C GLU A 32 -3.72 2.11 9.96
N TYR A 33 -2.44 2.16 9.58
CA TYR A 33 -1.82 1.11 8.79
C TYR A 33 -1.91 -0.18 9.61
N GLN A 34 -2.94 -0.98 9.35
CA GLN A 34 -3.06 -2.31 9.92
C GLN A 34 -1.98 -3.15 9.23
N ILE A 35 -1.05 -3.68 10.02
CA ILE A 35 -0.11 -4.68 9.53
C ILE A 35 -0.96 -5.89 9.14
N THR A 36 -1.24 -6.02 7.84
CA THR A 36 -2.02 -7.14 7.30
C THR A 36 -1.17 -8.39 7.10
N VAL A 37 0.16 -8.24 7.11
CA VAL A 37 1.10 -9.35 6.98
C VAL A 37 1.21 -10.09 8.31
N ASN A 38 0.72 -11.32 8.33
CA ASN A 38 0.81 -12.22 9.49
C ASN A 38 1.36 -13.59 9.04
N ARG A 39 1.62 -14.47 10.02
CA ARG A 39 2.18 -15.80 9.77
C ARG A 39 1.37 -16.59 8.74
N ASP A 40 0.05 -16.66 8.89
CA ASP A 40 -0.80 -17.47 8.03
C ASP A 40 -0.79 -16.95 6.59
N ARG A 41 -0.78 -15.62 6.42
CA ARG A 41 -0.65 -14.98 5.12
C ARG A 41 0.72 -15.25 4.48
N LEU A 42 1.82 -15.25 5.25
CA LEU A 42 3.15 -15.57 4.74
C LEU A 42 3.27 -17.05 4.31
N VAL A 43 2.74 -17.97 5.12
CA VAL A 43 2.68 -19.41 4.79
C VAL A 43 1.90 -19.64 3.51
N ASN A 44 0.83 -18.86 3.29
CA ASN A 44 -0.02 -18.94 2.11
C ASN A 44 0.25 -17.86 1.06
N SER A 45 1.43 -17.24 1.07
CA SER A 45 1.77 -16.09 0.20
C SER A 45 1.55 -16.36 -1.29
N GLN A 46 1.73 -17.62 -1.71
CA GLN A 46 1.49 -18.10 -3.07
C GLN A 46 0.02 -18.04 -3.53
N ASN A 47 -0.93 -17.73 -2.64
CA ASN A 47 -2.34 -17.52 -2.97
C ASN A 47 -2.65 -16.06 -3.35
N GLU A 48 -1.68 -15.16 -3.19
CA GLU A 48 -1.80 -13.73 -3.52
C GLU A 48 -0.71 -13.34 -4.54
N PRO A 49 -0.78 -13.82 -5.79
CA PRO A 49 0.31 -13.66 -6.76
C PRO A 49 0.63 -12.20 -7.15
N GLN A 50 -0.27 -11.26 -6.84
CA GLN A 50 -0.04 -9.82 -6.97
C GLN A 50 0.88 -9.22 -5.88
N ASN A 51 1.10 -9.95 -4.77
CA ASN A 51 1.96 -9.56 -3.67
C ASN A 51 3.25 -10.39 -3.68
N TRP A 52 4.34 -9.80 -3.16
CA TRP A 52 5.64 -10.46 -2.98
C TRP A 52 6.11 -10.19 -1.56
N LEU A 53 5.70 -11.05 -0.62
CA LEU A 53 5.80 -10.77 0.82
C LEU A 53 7.08 -11.27 1.47
N LEU A 54 7.85 -12.13 0.77
CA LEU A 54 9.05 -12.78 1.26
C LEU A 54 10.20 -12.55 0.27
N MET A 55 11.41 -12.37 0.77
CA MET A 55 12.63 -12.13 -0.04
C MET A 55 12.73 -13.08 -1.26
N ASN A 56 12.46 -14.36 -1.05
CA ASN A 56 12.57 -15.41 -2.07
C ASN A 56 11.21 -15.92 -2.57
N GLY A 57 10.15 -15.11 -2.47
CA GLY A 57 8.80 -15.43 -2.94
C GLY A 57 7.97 -16.23 -1.95
N ASP A 58 8.49 -17.36 -1.46
CA ASP A 58 7.85 -18.23 -0.47
C ASP A 58 8.87 -18.86 0.50
N TYR A 59 8.41 -19.62 1.49
CA TYR A 59 9.28 -20.33 2.44
C TYR A 59 10.10 -21.47 1.81
N GLY A 60 9.72 -21.97 0.64
CA GLY A 60 10.53 -22.87 -0.18
C GLY A 60 11.59 -22.16 -1.01
N ALA A 61 11.62 -20.82 -0.97
CA ALA A 61 12.53 -19.96 -1.71
C ALA A 61 12.50 -20.18 -3.24
N THR A 62 11.34 -20.55 -3.79
CA THR A 62 11.23 -20.91 -5.22
C THR A 62 11.41 -19.73 -6.18
N ARG A 63 11.19 -18.49 -5.69
CA ARG A 63 11.12 -17.26 -6.50
C ARG A 63 10.16 -17.39 -7.70
N TYR A 64 9.09 -18.19 -7.57
CA TYR A 64 8.11 -18.42 -8.63
C TYR A 64 6.87 -17.53 -8.48
N SER A 65 6.43 -16.91 -9.58
CA SER A 65 5.17 -16.16 -9.67
C SER A 65 4.15 -16.89 -10.55
N LYS A 66 2.89 -16.92 -10.10
CA LYS A 66 1.76 -17.47 -10.86
C LYS A 66 1.13 -16.46 -11.84
N LEU A 67 1.62 -15.21 -11.90
CA LEU A 67 1.11 -14.21 -12.83
C LEU A 67 1.43 -14.58 -14.28
N THR A 68 0.45 -14.44 -15.18
CA THR A 68 0.57 -14.84 -16.60
C THR A 68 0.33 -13.71 -17.59
N GLN A 69 0.12 -12.48 -17.10
CA GLN A 69 -0.13 -11.31 -17.95
C GLN A 69 0.99 -11.12 -18.99
N PHE A 70 2.24 -11.36 -18.59
CA PHE A 70 3.40 -11.39 -19.49
C PHE A 70 3.84 -12.84 -19.76
N ASN A 71 4.10 -13.14 -21.02
CA ASN A 71 4.45 -14.48 -21.50
C ASN A 71 5.32 -14.40 -22.76
N ARG A 72 5.70 -15.58 -23.31
CA ARG A 72 6.62 -15.69 -24.46
C ARG A 72 6.15 -14.94 -25.71
N ASP A 73 4.84 -14.75 -25.87
CA ASP A 73 4.28 -14.13 -27.08
C ASP A 73 4.28 -12.61 -27.00
N ASN A 74 4.18 -12.05 -25.78
CA ASN A 74 4.01 -10.61 -25.55
C ASN A 74 5.16 -9.91 -24.81
N VAL A 75 6.15 -10.65 -24.27
CA VAL A 75 7.29 -10.07 -23.52
C VAL A 75 8.06 -9.03 -24.33
N LYS A 76 8.08 -9.19 -25.67
CA LYS A 76 8.69 -8.24 -26.62
C LYS A 76 8.06 -6.84 -26.61
N ASN A 77 6.87 -6.68 -26.03
CA ASN A 77 6.13 -5.43 -25.98
C ASN A 77 6.32 -4.67 -24.65
N LEU A 78 7.14 -5.19 -23.73
CA LEU A 78 7.44 -4.53 -22.47
C LEU A 78 8.12 -3.18 -22.70
N ARG A 79 7.75 -2.20 -21.88
CA ARG A 79 8.31 -0.85 -21.87
C ARG A 79 8.48 -0.37 -20.44
N LEU A 80 9.45 0.49 -20.20
CA LEU A 80 9.61 1.18 -18.92
C LEU A 80 8.32 1.95 -18.61
N VAL A 81 7.77 1.74 -17.41
CA VAL A 81 6.55 2.44 -16.95
C VAL A 81 6.92 3.60 -16.03
N TRP A 82 7.89 3.39 -15.14
CA TRP A 82 8.41 4.42 -14.23
C TRP A 82 9.82 4.04 -13.77
N ALA A 83 10.55 5.03 -13.25
CA ALA A 83 11.84 4.84 -12.58
C ALA A 83 11.97 5.85 -11.44
N ILE A 84 12.63 5.45 -10.36
CA ILE A 84 12.91 6.29 -9.18
C ILE A 84 14.41 6.20 -8.90
N ALA A 85 15.05 7.35 -8.71
CA ALA A 85 16.42 7.40 -8.23
C ALA A 85 16.42 7.12 -6.72
N LEU A 86 16.94 5.96 -6.33
CA LEU A 86 17.23 5.66 -4.93
C LEU A 86 18.53 6.37 -4.53
N GLY A 87 18.63 6.70 -3.24
CA GLY A 87 19.88 7.15 -2.64
C GLY A 87 20.94 6.05 -2.61
N GLY A 88 22.03 6.31 -1.90
CA GLY A 88 23.03 5.31 -1.60
C GLY A 88 23.99 4.93 -2.72
N MET A 89 23.78 5.40 -3.94
CA MET A 89 24.72 5.26 -5.06
C MET A 89 25.78 6.37 -5.05
N GLN A 90 26.40 6.65 -3.89
CA GLN A 90 27.54 7.56 -3.85
C GLN A 90 28.77 6.89 -4.46
N ASP A 91 29.55 7.68 -5.20
CA ASP A 91 30.85 7.28 -5.72
C ASP A 91 31.81 7.05 -4.54
N VAL A 92 31.85 5.83 -4.00
CA VAL A 92 32.79 5.44 -2.94
C VAL A 92 33.92 4.55 -3.48
N GLY A 93 34.20 4.66 -4.79
CA GLY A 93 35.24 3.92 -5.48
C GLY A 93 34.84 2.50 -5.85
N GLN A 94 35.84 1.65 -6.09
CA GLN A 94 35.69 0.31 -6.70
C GLN A 94 34.88 -0.70 -5.87
N ASN A 95 34.54 -0.38 -4.61
CA ASN A 95 33.75 -1.20 -3.69
C ASN A 95 32.51 -0.46 -3.18
N GLY A 96 31.90 0.39 -4.02
CA GLY A 96 30.68 1.09 -3.64
C GLY A 96 29.50 0.18 -3.35
N PRO A 97 28.55 0.66 -2.55
CA PRO A 97 27.47 -0.19 -2.08
C PRO A 97 26.65 -0.66 -3.29
N GLU A 98 26.62 -1.96 -3.50
CA GLU A 98 25.76 -2.58 -4.49
C GLU A 98 24.34 -2.66 -3.94
N ASN A 99 23.34 -2.50 -4.81
CA ASN A 99 21.95 -2.65 -4.39
C ASN A 99 21.50 -4.10 -4.61
N GLU A 100 21.74 -4.96 -3.62
CA GLU A 100 21.40 -6.39 -3.64
C GLU A 100 20.01 -6.66 -3.07
N VAL A 101 19.01 -5.89 -3.50
CA VAL A 101 17.66 -5.92 -2.92
C VAL A 101 16.66 -6.61 -3.83
N ASN A 102 15.80 -7.44 -3.24
CA ASN A 102 14.56 -7.90 -3.86
C ASN A 102 13.41 -7.15 -3.21
N PRO A 103 12.78 -6.18 -3.89
CA PRO A 103 11.69 -5.42 -3.31
C PRO A 103 10.53 -6.31 -2.86
N LEU A 104 9.92 -5.98 -1.73
CA LEU A 104 8.69 -6.61 -1.27
C LEU A 104 7.50 -5.79 -1.77
N ILE A 105 6.42 -6.47 -2.17
CA ILE A 105 5.18 -5.84 -2.64
C ILE A 105 4.03 -6.25 -1.74
N ASP A 106 3.37 -5.29 -1.11
CA ASP A 106 2.14 -5.52 -0.34
C ASP A 106 1.08 -4.47 -0.68
N ASN A 107 -0.03 -4.94 -1.26
CA ASN A 107 -1.23 -4.14 -1.56
C ASN A 107 -0.93 -2.87 -2.38
N GLY A 108 -0.02 -2.98 -3.35
CA GLY A 108 0.36 -1.89 -4.25
C GLY A 108 1.45 -0.96 -3.72
N PHE A 109 2.00 -1.21 -2.52
CA PHE A 109 3.22 -0.54 -2.07
C PHE A 109 4.43 -1.44 -2.25
N MET A 110 5.51 -0.87 -2.77
CA MET A 110 6.82 -1.47 -2.87
C MET A 110 7.70 -1.03 -1.70
N TYR A 111 8.34 -2.00 -1.04
CA TYR A 111 9.29 -1.78 0.05
C TYR A 111 10.66 -2.27 -0.40
N THR A 112 11.67 -1.41 -0.33
CA THR A 112 13.04 -1.73 -0.75
C THR A 112 14.04 -0.92 0.05
N THR A 113 15.33 -1.17 -0.16
CA THR A 113 16.40 -0.38 0.42
C THR A 113 17.35 0.16 -0.64
N ASP A 114 18.14 1.17 -0.29
CA ASP A 114 19.37 1.46 -1.03
C ASP A 114 20.56 0.67 -0.46
N GLY A 115 21.72 0.83 -1.09
CA GLY A 115 22.93 0.11 -0.74
C GLY A 115 23.51 0.43 0.66
N TRP A 116 23.03 1.49 1.33
CA TRP A 116 23.37 1.77 2.74
C TRP A 116 22.28 1.34 3.73
N GLY A 117 21.21 0.71 3.24
CA GLY A 117 20.12 0.21 4.07
C GLY A 117 19.04 1.24 4.38
N THR A 118 19.00 2.39 3.70
CA THR A 118 17.87 3.32 3.83
C THR A 118 16.61 2.63 3.30
N VAL A 119 15.53 2.61 4.08
CA VAL A 119 14.28 1.96 3.70
C VAL A 119 13.38 2.93 2.93
N TYR A 120 12.82 2.47 1.81
CA TYR A 120 11.87 3.19 0.97
C TYR A 120 10.51 2.48 0.97
N LYS A 121 9.44 3.27 1.01
CA LYS A 121 8.07 2.84 0.70
C LYS A 121 7.60 3.63 -0.52
N ILE A 122 7.28 2.93 -1.60
CA ILE A 122 6.95 3.50 -2.91
C ILE A 122 5.53 3.06 -3.27
N ASP A 123 4.70 3.99 -3.75
CA ASP A 123 3.40 3.64 -4.35
C ASP A 123 3.63 3.08 -5.77
N ALA A 124 3.17 1.85 -6.02
CA ALA A 124 3.40 1.10 -7.26
C ALA A 124 2.12 0.91 -8.09
N ARG A 125 1.06 1.65 -7.78
CA ARG A 125 -0.21 1.65 -8.52
C ARG A 125 -0.19 2.56 -9.75
#